data_AF-G9KF33-F1
#
_entry.id   AF-G9KF33-F1
#
_cell.length_a   1.000
_cell.length_b   1.000
_cell.length_c   1.000
_cell.angle_alpha   90.00
_cell.angle_beta   90.00
_cell.angle_gamma   90.00
#
_symmetry.space_group_name_H-M   'P 1'
#
loop_
_entity.id
_entity.type
_entity.pdbx_description
1 polymer ?
#
loop_
_entity_poly.entity_id
_entity_poly.type
_entity_poly.pdbx_seq_one_letter_code
_entity_poly.pdbx_strand_id
1 'polypeptide(L)'
;CEMENCSLCRCGSETVRASSTLLFTLSYPEDKTGKNCDFAQVLKRSICLEQNTQAWCDNCEKYQPTIQTRNIRHLPDILVINCEVNSLKEADFWRMQAEVAFKMAIKKHGGEISKNKEFALADWKELGSPEGMLMCSSIEELKNVWLPFSIRMKITKNKGLDVCNWTDGDEIQWGPARAEEEHGVSVYDLMATVVHILDSRTGGSLVAHIKVGETYHQRKEGVTHQQWYLFNDFLIEPIDKHEAVQFDMNWKVPAILYYVKRNLNSKYNLNIKNPIEASVLLAEASLARKQRKTHTTFIPLMLNEMPQVGDLVGLDAEFVTLNEEEAELRSDGTKSTIKPSQMSVARITCVRGQGPNEGIPFIDDYISTQEQVVDYLTQYSGIKPGDLDAKISSKHLTTLKSTYLKLRFLIDIGVKFVGHGLQKDFRVINLMVPKDQVLDT
;
A
#
# COMPACT_ATOMS: atom_id res chain seq x y z
N CYS A 1 9.87 11.38 -8.29
CA CYS A 1 10.10 11.74 -9.70
C CYS A 1 10.26 13.26 -9.76
N GLU A 2 11.36 13.77 -10.28
CA GLU A 2 11.50 15.22 -10.53
C GLU A 2 10.83 15.58 -11.86
N MET A 3 10.09 16.68 -11.86
CA MET A 3 9.29 17.15 -12.97
C MET A 3 9.47 18.65 -13.18
N GLU A 4 9.42 19.07 -14.43
CA GLU A 4 9.32 20.47 -14.82
C GLU A 4 7.90 20.79 -15.26
N ASN A 5 7.31 21.82 -14.66
CA ASN A 5 6.10 22.43 -15.16
C ASN A 5 6.49 23.76 -15.82
N CYS A 6 6.37 23.84 -17.14
CA CYS A 6 6.62 25.06 -17.92
C CYS A 6 5.28 25.73 -18.22
N SER A 7 5.13 26.99 -17.86
CA SER A 7 3.96 27.81 -18.18
C SER A 7 4.36 28.88 -19.18
N LEU A 8 3.85 28.75 -20.41
CA LEU A 8 4.09 29.68 -21.51
C LEU A 8 2.87 30.59 -21.68
N CYS A 9 3.02 31.86 -21.32
CA CYS A 9 1.99 32.86 -21.55
C CYS A 9 1.92 33.24 -23.03
N ARG A 10 0.74 33.67 -23.50
CA ARG A 10 0.55 34.19 -24.86
C ARG A 10 1.48 35.35 -25.24
N CYS A 11 1.96 36.14 -24.26
CA CYS A 11 2.92 37.21 -24.52
C CYS A 11 4.36 36.73 -24.72
N GLY A 12 4.61 35.41 -24.65
CA GLY A 12 5.93 34.80 -24.79
C GLY A 12 6.72 34.67 -23.48
N SER A 13 6.19 35.11 -22.33
CA SER A 13 6.85 34.91 -21.04
C SER A 13 6.72 33.45 -20.60
N GLU A 14 7.85 32.80 -20.36
CA GLU A 14 7.92 31.44 -19.85
C GLU A 14 8.30 31.43 -18.37
N THR A 15 7.60 30.63 -17.58
CA THR A 15 7.99 30.34 -16.20
C THR A 15 8.15 28.82 -16.03
N VAL A 16 9.26 28.40 -15.44
CA VAL A 16 9.56 26.99 -15.20
C VAL A 16 9.61 26.74 -13.70
N ARG A 17 8.86 25.74 -13.23
CA ARG A 17 8.86 25.32 -11.83
C ARG A 17 9.20 23.84 -11.73
N ALA A 18 10.19 23.51 -10.91
CA ALA A 18 10.45 22.14 -10.53
C ALA A 18 9.38 21.66 -9.54
N SER A 19 8.91 20.43 -9.70
CA SER A 19 7.97 19.77 -8.79
C SER A 19 8.34 18.30 -8.62
N SER A 20 7.86 17.70 -7.53
CA SER A 20 8.05 16.27 -7.26
C SER A 20 6.68 15.61 -7.21
N THR A 21 6.47 14.56 -8.00
CA THR A 21 5.31 13.66 -7.84
C THR A 21 5.77 12.21 -7.89
N LEU A 22 4.94 11.31 -7.38
CA LEU A 22 5.05 9.86 -7.62
C LEU A 22 3.74 9.29 -8.17
N LEU A 23 2.67 10.09 -8.14
CA LEU A 23 1.34 9.76 -8.63
C LEU A 23 1.08 10.50 -9.94
N PHE A 24 0.61 9.75 -10.94
CA PHE A 24 0.14 10.28 -12.22
C PHE A 24 -1.30 9.88 -12.43
N THR A 25 -2.16 10.87 -12.69
CA THR A 25 -3.58 10.65 -12.97
C THR A 25 -3.76 10.48 -14.48
N LEU A 26 -4.46 9.42 -14.90
CA LEU A 26 -4.75 9.19 -16.31
C LEU A 26 -5.63 10.30 -16.87
N SER A 27 -5.27 10.79 -18.05
CA SER A 27 -6.05 11.74 -18.83
C SER A 27 -6.44 11.10 -20.15
N TYR A 28 -7.74 10.86 -20.29
CA TYR A 28 -8.30 10.12 -21.43
C TYR A 28 -8.50 11.02 -22.65
N PRO A 29 -8.26 10.52 -23.87
CA PRO A 29 -8.61 11.24 -25.09
C PRO A 29 -10.11 11.53 -25.19
N GLU A 30 -10.47 12.73 -25.66
CA GLU A 30 -11.86 13.09 -25.93
C GLU A 30 -12.39 12.49 -27.25
N ASP A 31 -11.49 12.00 -28.09
CA ASP A 31 -11.80 11.60 -29.46
C ASP A 31 -12.55 10.25 -29.48
N LYS A 32 -13.82 10.28 -29.90
CA LYS A 32 -14.71 9.10 -29.96
C LYS A 32 -14.46 8.22 -31.19
N THR A 33 -13.36 8.40 -31.91
CA THR A 33 -13.14 7.84 -33.25
C THR A 33 -12.91 6.33 -33.28
N GLY A 34 -13.03 5.61 -32.14
CA GLY A 34 -12.87 4.16 -32.07
C GLY A 34 -11.47 3.67 -32.49
N LYS A 35 -10.50 4.59 -32.58
CA LYS A 35 -9.11 4.25 -32.91
C LYS A 35 -8.49 3.51 -31.73
N ASN A 36 -7.68 2.49 -32.05
CA ASN A 36 -6.87 1.79 -31.07
C ASN A 36 -5.95 2.79 -30.38
N CYS A 37 -6.13 2.96 -29.08
CA CYS A 37 -5.24 3.74 -28.23
C CYS A 37 -4.68 2.78 -27.19
N ASP A 38 -3.39 2.48 -27.33
CA ASP A 38 -2.74 1.61 -26.35
C ASP A 38 -2.58 2.34 -24.99
N PHE A 39 -2.44 1.56 -23.94
CA PHE A 39 -2.27 2.10 -22.59
C PHE A 39 -1.04 3.01 -22.48
N ALA A 40 0.08 2.66 -23.14
CA ALA A 40 1.31 3.43 -23.13
C ALA A 40 1.14 4.85 -23.69
N GLN A 41 0.33 5.03 -24.73
CA GLN A 41 -0.01 6.33 -25.32
C GLN A 41 -0.81 7.19 -24.34
N VAL A 42 -1.82 6.60 -23.69
CA VAL A 42 -2.61 7.30 -22.65
C VAL A 42 -1.71 7.70 -21.50
N LEU A 43 -0.84 6.80 -21.03
CA LEU A 43 0.11 7.06 -19.97
C LEU A 43 1.10 8.17 -20.34
N LYS A 44 1.69 8.13 -21.54
CA LYS A 44 2.60 9.18 -22.04
C LYS A 44 1.93 10.54 -22.03
N ARG A 45 0.71 10.64 -22.55
CA ARG A 45 -0.08 11.88 -22.55
C ARG A 45 -0.37 12.36 -21.13
N SER A 46 -0.65 11.44 -20.22
CA SER A 46 -0.97 11.75 -18.82
C SER A 46 0.24 12.27 -18.04
N ILE A 47 1.44 11.72 -18.31
CA ILE A 47 2.69 12.18 -17.71
C ILE A 47 3.11 13.52 -18.32
N CYS A 48 3.04 13.63 -19.65
CA CYS A 48 3.42 14.81 -20.42
C CYS A 48 2.22 15.71 -20.73
N LEU A 49 1.42 16.01 -19.72
CA LEU A 49 0.17 16.73 -19.88
C LEU A 49 0.42 18.16 -20.38
N GLU A 50 -0.33 18.56 -21.40
CA GLU A 50 -0.40 19.93 -21.90
C GLU A 50 -1.83 20.45 -21.67
N GLN A 51 -1.96 21.59 -20.99
CA GLN A 51 -3.25 22.19 -20.68
C GLN A 51 -3.21 23.69 -20.95
N ASN A 52 -4.33 24.23 -21.43
CA ASN A 52 -4.55 25.67 -21.53
C ASN A 52 -5.32 26.13 -20.30
N THR A 53 -4.70 26.98 -19.48
CA THR A 53 -5.29 27.50 -18.25
C THR A 53 -5.21 29.03 -18.22
N GLN A 54 -6.08 29.68 -17.45
CA GLN A 54 -5.89 31.10 -17.15
C GLN A 54 -4.94 31.24 -15.96
N ALA A 55 -3.80 31.88 -16.17
CA ALA A 55 -2.81 32.13 -15.13
C ALA A 55 -2.44 33.61 -15.10
N TRP A 56 -2.11 34.12 -13.92
CA TRP A 56 -1.56 35.46 -13.76
C TRP A 56 -0.19 35.54 -14.43
N CYS A 57 0.01 36.57 -15.26
CA CYS A 57 1.28 36.84 -15.91
C CYS A 57 1.86 38.15 -15.34
N ASP A 58 3.00 38.07 -14.67
CA ASP A 58 3.67 39.26 -14.09
C ASP A 58 4.11 40.27 -15.17
N ASN A 59 4.39 39.81 -16.40
CA ASN A 59 4.74 40.67 -17.52
C ASN A 59 3.53 41.38 -18.16
N CYS A 60 2.33 40.81 -18.04
CA CYS A 60 1.09 41.41 -18.56
C CYS A 60 0.25 42.09 -17.48
N GLU A 61 0.58 41.87 -16.20
CA GLU A 61 -0.18 42.30 -15.02
C GLU A 61 -1.68 41.94 -15.09
N LYS A 62 -1.99 40.81 -15.71
CA LYS A 62 -3.36 40.30 -15.83
C LYS A 62 -3.37 38.78 -16.04
N TYR A 63 -4.53 38.18 -15.79
CA TYR A 63 -4.77 36.79 -16.16
C TYR A 63 -4.76 36.64 -17.68
N GLN A 64 -3.95 35.70 -18.18
CA GLN A 64 -3.82 35.39 -19.60
C GLN A 64 -3.98 33.88 -19.82
N PRO A 65 -4.52 33.48 -20.99
CA PRO A 65 -4.38 32.10 -21.46
C PRO A 65 -2.91 31.71 -21.50
N THR A 66 -2.59 30.65 -20.78
CA THR A 66 -1.24 30.16 -20.54
C THR A 66 -1.22 28.67 -20.81
N ILE A 67 -0.27 28.23 -21.65
CA ILE A 67 -0.07 26.82 -21.93
C ILE A 67 0.85 26.26 -20.85
N GLN A 68 0.32 25.35 -20.04
CA GLN A 68 1.08 24.62 -19.04
C GLN A 68 1.46 23.26 -19.60
N THR A 69 2.76 22.99 -19.69
CA THR A 69 3.31 21.71 -20.10
C THR A 69 4.06 21.06 -18.95
N ARG A 70 3.94 19.75 -18.85
CA ARG A 70 4.58 18.94 -17.82
C ARG A 70 5.60 18.01 -18.46
N ASN A 71 6.85 18.06 -17.99
CA ASN A 71 7.95 17.25 -18.51
C ASN A 71 8.63 16.47 -17.40
N ILE A 72 8.91 15.20 -17.65
CA ILE A 72 9.62 14.33 -16.71
C ILE A 72 11.13 14.48 -16.90
N ARG A 73 11.87 14.75 -15.82
CA ARG A 73 13.34 14.84 -15.85
C ARG A 73 14.03 13.52 -15.50
N HIS A 74 13.46 12.81 -14.53
CA HIS A 74 14.02 11.56 -14.01
C HIS A 74 12.91 10.53 -13.84
N LEU A 75 13.06 9.36 -14.44
CA LEU A 75 12.10 8.27 -14.29
C LEU A 75 12.10 7.75 -12.84
N PRO A 76 10.93 7.60 -12.18
CA PRO A 76 10.87 7.09 -10.81
C PRO A 76 11.14 5.58 -10.77
N ASP A 77 11.60 5.05 -9.64
CA ASP A 77 11.74 3.58 -9.51
C ASP A 77 10.38 2.87 -9.36
N ILE A 78 9.37 3.59 -8.85
CA ILE A 78 7.98 3.14 -8.72
C ILE A 78 7.07 4.19 -9.36
N LEU A 79 6.26 3.75 -10.32
CA LEU A 79 5.27 4.55 -11.00
C LEU A 79 3.88 4.19 -10.46
N VAL A 80 3.26 5.13 -9.74
CA VAL A 80 1.88 4.99 -9.26
C VAL A 80 0.95 5.74 -10.20
N ILE A 81 -0.06 5.03 -10.71
CA ILE A 81 -1.02 5.57 -11.67
C ILE A 81 -2.40 5.55 -11.03
N ASN A 82 -3.02 6.72 -10.90
CA ASN A 82 -4.44 6.82 -10.61
C ASN A 82 -5.22 6.71 -11.93
N CYS A 83 -6.09 5.71 -12.02
CA CYS A 83 -6.88 5.48 -13.22
C CYS A 83 -7.99 6.51 -13.40
N GLU A 84 -8.50 7.18 -12.36
CA GLU A 84 -9.50 8.25 -12.51
C GLU A 84 -10.73 7.83 -13.35
N VAL A 85 -11.23 6.61 -13.15
CA VAL A 85 -12.43 6.11 -13.83
C VAL A 85 -13.67 6.54 -13.04
N ASN A 86 -13.99 7.83 -13.12
CA ASN A 86 -15.02 8.48 -12.30
C ASN A 86 -16.35 8.74 -13.04
N SER A 87 -16.42 8.42 -14.33
CA SER A 87 -17.67 8.55 -15.10
C SER A 87 -17.85 7.41 -16.11
N LEU A 88 -19.09 7.30 -16.62
CA LEU A 88 -19.43 6.36 -17.69
C LEU A 88 -18.58 6.58 -18.94
N LYS A 89 -18.15 7.80 -19.23
CA LYS A 89 -17.31 8.11 -20.38
C LYS A 89 -15.96 7.39 -20.30
N GLU A 90 -15.30 7.44 -19.15
CA GLU A 90 -14.02 6.76 -18.94
C GLU A 90 -14.22 5.24 -18.88
N ALA A 91 -15.28 4.75 -18.22
CA ALA A 91 -15.61 3.33 -18.20
C ALA A 91 -15.85 2.78 -19.62
N ASP A 92 -16.60 3.51 -20.45
CA ASP A 92 -16.83 3.15 -21.86
C ASP A 92 -15.54 3.16 -22.67
N PHE A 93 -14.63 4.09 -22.40
CA PHE A 93 -13.31 4.13 -23.04
C PHE A 93 -12.51 2.85 -22.72
N TRP A 94 -12.42 2.44 -21.45
CA TRP A 94 -11.76 1.19 -21.05
C TRP A 94 -12.38 -0.03 -21.73
N ARG A 95 -13.72 -0.12 -21.75
CA ARG A 95 -14.44 -1.22 -22.39
C ARG A 95 -14.14 -1.31 -23.88
N MET A 96 -14.18 -0.17 -24.58
CA MET A 96 -13.90 -0.08 -26.00
C MET A 96 -12.46 -0.47 -26.32
N GLN A 97 -11.47 0.03 -25.57
CA GLN A 97 -10.07 -0.30 -25.82
C GLN A 97 -9.75 -1.77 -25.52
N ALA A 98 -10.35 -2.35 -24.49
CA ALA A 98 -10.23 -3.77 -24.21
C ALA A 98 -10.86 -4.63 -25.32
N GLU A 99 -12.00 -4.24 -25.87
CA GLU A 99 -12.62 -4.93 -27.01
C GLU A 99 -11.75 -4.85 -28.27
N VAL A 100 -11.14 -3.69 -28.54
CA VAL A 100 -10.21 -3.52 -29.67
C VAL A 100 -8.98 -4.40 -29.48
N ALA A 101 -8.37 -4.40 -28.29
CA ALA A 101 -7.23 -5.25 -27.95
C ALA A 101 -7.56 -6.74 -28.12
N PHE A 102 -8.71 -7.16 -27.63
CA PHE A 102 -9.21 -8.54 -27.77
C PHE A 102 -9.38 -8.96 -29.24
N LYS A 103 -10.01 -8.11 -30.06
CA LYS A 103 -10.16 -8.36 -31.51
C LYS A 103 -8.81 -8.47 -32.22
N MET A 104 -7.83 -7.66 -31.82
CA MET A 104 -6.47 -7.73 -32.37
C MET A 104 -5.77 -9.03 -31.96
N ALA A 105 -5.93 -9.46 -30.71
CA ALA A 105 -5.38 -10.72 -30.22
C ALA A 105 -5.97 -11.92 -30.97
N ILE A 106 -7.29 -11.97 -31.18
CA ILE A 106 -7.95 -13.05 -31.93
C ILE A 106 -7.41 -13.15 -33.36
N LYS A 107 -7.30 -12.00 -34.06
CA LYS A 107 -6.76 -11.96 -35.42
C LYS A 107 -5.33 -12.49 -35.50
N LYS A 108 -4.51 -12.22 -34.49
CA LYS A 108 -3.12 -12.70 -34.40
C LYS A 108 -3.06 -14.22 -34.20
N HIS A 109 -4.04 -14.81 -33.52
CA HIS A 109 -4.13 -16.26 -33.26
C HIS A 109 -4.93 -17.03 -34.34
N GLY A 110 -5.32 -16.40 -35.45
CA GLY A 110 -5.98 -17.07 -36.57
C GLY A 110 -7.47 -17.41 -36.37
N GLY A 111 -8.12 -16.88 -35.32
CA GLY A 111 -9.56 -17.09 -35.09
C GLY A 111 -10.43 -16.09 -35.87
N GLU A 112 -11.48 -16.57 -36.54
CA GLU A 112 -12.55 -15.71 -37.07
C GLU A 112 -13.60 -15.40 -36.00
N ILE A 113 -14.04 -14.14 -35.93
CA ILE A 113 -15.17 -13.73 -35.08
C ILE A 113 -16.45 -13.95 -35.88
N SER A 114 -17.25 -14.97 -35.52
CA SER A 114 -18.64 -15.04 -36.00
C SER A 114 -19.41 -13.85 -35.43
N LYS A 115 -19.88 -12.95 -36.31
CA LYS A 115 -20.71 -11.83 -35.91
C LYS A 115 -22.09 -12.35 -35.49
N ASN A 116 -22.51 -11.97 -34.30
CA ASN A 116 -23.82 -12.19 -33.66
C ASN A 116 -23.97 -13.50 -32.88
N LYS A 117 -23.77 -13.42 -31.56
CA LYS A 117 -24.65 -13.98 -30.53
C LYS A 117 -24.16 -13.51 -29.15
N GLU A 118 -25.04 -12.88 -28.37
CA GLU A 118 -24.93 -12.92 -26.90
C GLU A 118 -25.05 -14.40 -26.50
N PHE A 119 -23.94 -15.02 -26.09
CA PHE A 119 -23.96 -16.39 -25.61
C PHE A 119 -24.24 -16.39 -24.10
N ALA A 120 -25.43 -16.87 -23.74
CA ALA A 120 -25.75 -17.27 -22.38
C ALA A 120 -24.94 -18.52 -21.97
N LEU A 121 -24.69 -18.64 -20.68
CA LEU A 121 -23.75 -19.54 -19.99
C LEU A 121 -24.03 -21.07 -20.11
N ALA A 122 -24.85 -21.55 -21.04
CA ALA A 122 -25.44 -22.90 -20.97
C ALA A 122 -24.91 -23.95 -21.98
N ASP A 123 -24.18 -23.57 -23.05
CA ASP A 123 -24.05 -24.45 -24.23
C ASP A 123 -22.68 -25.12 -24.46
N TRP A 124 -21.89 -25.46 -23.43
CA TRP A 124 -20.56 -26.07 -23.63
C TRP A 124 -20.28 -27.33 -22.81
N LYS A 125 -21.23 -28.27 -22.78
CA LYS A 125 -20.87 -29.69 -22.63
C LYS A 125 -20.74 -30.27 -24.03
N GLU A 126 -19.57 -30.84 -24.31
CA GLU A 126 -19.14 -31.51 -25.55
C GLU A 126 -18.22 -30.68 -26.45
N LEU A 127 -16.91 -30.83 -26.23
CA LEU A 127 -16.01 -31.50 -27.17
C LEU A 127 -14.58 -31.57 -26.57
N GLY A 128 -13.99 -32.76 -26.64
CA GLY A 128 -12.83 -33.18 -25.86
C GLY A 128 -11.45 -32.78 -26.39
N SER A 129 -10.45 -33.13 -25.58
CA SER A 129 -9.00 -32.93 -25.77
C SER A 129 -8.43 -33.72 -26.97
N PRO A 130 -7.28 -33.27 -27.52
CA PRO A 130 -6.04 -34.02 -27.27
C PRO A 130 -4.80 -33.16 -27.00
N GLU A 131 -3.79 -33.84 -26.43
CA GLU A 131 -2.60 -33.35 -25.73
C GLU A 131 -1.50 -32.77 -26.65
N GLY A 132 -0.70 -31.85 -26.10
CA GLY A 132 0.68 -31.61 -26.55
C GLY A 132 1.00 -30.26 -27.20
N MET A 133 0.61 -29.13 -26.61
CA MET A 133 1.29 -27.84 -26.88
C MET A 133 1.11 -26.87 -25.70
N LEU A 134 2.18 -26.59 -24.95
CA LEU A 134 2.23 -25.45 -24.04
C LEU A 134 2.19 -24.16 -24.88
N MET A 135 1.44 -23.17 -24.39
CA MET A 135 1.27 -21.77 -24.88
C MET A 135 0.00 -21.47 -25.69
N CYS A 136 -1.16 -21.43 -25.00
CA CYS A 136 -2.09 -20.30 -25.00
C CYS A 136 -3.10 -20.60 -23.89
N SER A 137 -3.12 -19.78 -22.84
CA SER A 137 -4.24 -19.78 -21.91
C SER A 137 -5.49 -19.34 -22.69
N SER A 138 -6.69 -19.78 -22.29
CA SER A 138 -7.88 -19.74 -23.15
C SER A 138 -8.09 -18.33 -23.74
N ILE A 139 -8.50 -18.21 -25.02
CA ILE A 139 -8.75 -16.90 -25.66
C ILE A 139 -9.65 -16.02 -24.78
N GLU A 140 -10.56 -16.63 -24.04
CA GLU A 140 -11.48 -16.00 -23.09
C GLU A 140 -10.79 -15.19 -21.98
N GLU A 141 -9.59 -15.57 -21.54
CA GLU A 141 -8.82 -14.85 -20.52
C GLU A 141 -8.27 -13.50 -21.02
N LEU A 142 -8.24 -13.28 -22.34
CA LEU A 142 -7.85 -11.99 -22.92
C LEU A 142 -9.03 -11.01 -23.00
N LYS A 143 -10.25 -11.45 -22.68
CA LYS A 143 -11.43 -10.59 -22.68
C LYS A 143 -11.30 -9.53 -21.58
N ASN A 144 -11.69 -8.30 -21.89
CA ASN A 144 -11.62 -7.17 -20.95
C ASN A 144 -10.18 -6.83 -20.46
N VAL A 145 -9.14 -7.25 -21.19
CA VAL A 145 -7.75 -6.92 -20.92
C VAL A 145 -7.28 -5.82 -21.86
N TRP A 146 -6.90 -4.67 -21.30
CA TRP A 146 -6.26 -3.57 -22.03
C TRP A 146 -4.91 -3.16 -21.42
N LEU A 147 -4.74 -3.39 -20.11
CA LEU A 147 -3.56 -3.03 -19.36
C LEU A 147 -2.39 -4.01 -19.66
N PRO A 148 -1.20 -3.53 -20.06
CA PRO A 148 -0.04 -4.40 -20.27
C PRO A 148 0.55 -4.87 -18.93
N PHE A 149 1.27 -5.99 -18.93
CA PHE A 149 2.04 -6.41 -17.76
C PHE A 149 3.35 -5.65 -17.60
N SER A 150 3.91 -5.14 -18.69
CA SER A 150 5.19 -4.43 -18.68
C SER A 150 5.13 -3.22 -19.60
N ILE A 151 5.80 -2.15 -19.20
CA ILE A 151 5.93 -0.92 -19.99
C ILE A 151 7.40 -0.51 -20.06
N ARG A 152 7.77 0.03 -21.21
CA ARG A 152 9.09 0.59 -21.49
C ARG A 152 9.00 2.10 -21.45
N MET A 153 9.90 2.74 -20.71
CA MET A 153 10.03 4.20 -20.69
C MET A 153 11.45 4.63 -21.04
N LYS A 154 11.58 5.69 -21.83
CA LYS A 154 12.88 6.28 -22.19
C LYS A 154 12.76 7.80 -22.31
N ILE A 155 13.70 8.52 -21.71
CA ILE A 155 13.85 9.96 -21.95
C ILE A 155 14.72 10.14 -23.21
N THR A 156 14.16 10.81 -24.21
CA THR A 156 14.84 11.09 -25.49
C THR A 156 15.86 12.23 -25.34
N LYS A 157 16.75 12.38 -26.34
CA LYS A 157 17.75 13.46 -26.37
C LYS A 157 17.12 14.86 -26.29
N ASN A 158 15.89 15.01 -26.77
CA ASN A 158 15.14 16.28 -26.75
C ASN A 158 14.38 16.50 -25.44
N LYS A 159 14.69 15.76 -24.38
CA LYS A 159 13.96 15.74 -23.09
C LYS A 159 12.49 15.31 -23.18
N GLY A 160 12.07 14.76 -24.32
CA GLY A 160 10.74 14.17 -24.46
C GLY A 160 10.66 12.76 -23.89
N LEU A 161 9.50 12.35 -23.41
CA LEU A 161 9.26 10.99 -22.92
C LEU A 161 8.77 10.07 -24.04
N ASP A 162 9.37 8.90 -24.14
CA ASP A 162 8.88 7.78 -24.93
C ASP A 162 8.35 6.68 -24.00
N VAL A 163 7.15 6.18 -24.31
CA VAL A 163 6.48 5.11 -23.55
C VAL A 163 5.91 4.12 -24.56
N CYS A 164 6.20 2.84 -24.36
CA CYS A 164 5.67 1.75 -25.18
C CYS A 164 5.26 0.58 -24.29
N ASN A 165 4.30 -0.23 -24.75
CA ASN A 165 4.05 -1.52 -24.15
C ASN A 165 5.28 -2.42 -24.37
N TRP A 166 5.64 -3.22 -23.37
CA TRP A 166 6.72 -4.20 -23.48
C TRP A 166 6.11 -5.60 -23.59
N THR A 167 6.42 -6.32 -24.65
CA THR A 167 5.84 -7.63 -24.97
C THR A 167 6.86 -8.75 -24.90
N ASP A 168 6.40 -10.01 -24.86
CA ASP A 168 7.27 -11.18 -24.88
C ASP A 168 8.20 -11.22 -26.12
N GLY A 169 7.77 -10.63 -27.24
CA GLY A 169 8.63 -10.47 -28.43
C GLY A 169 9.80 -9.52 -28.19
N ASP A 170 9.57 -8.43 -27.45
CA ASP A 170 10.61 -7.47 -27.07
C ASP A 170 11.60 -8.09 -26.07
N GLU A 171 11.07 -8.91 -25.14
CA GLU A 171 11.85 -9.70 -24.18
C GLU A 171 12.85 -10.60 -24.90
N ILE A 172 12.41 -11.32 -25.94
CA ILE A 172 13.24 -12.24 -26.73
C ILE A 172 14.24 -11.48 -27.62
N GLN A 173 13.83 -10.36 -28.20
CA GLN A 173 14.67 -9.59 -29.13
C GLN A 173 15.80 -8.83 -28.41
N TRP A 174 15.48 -8.16 -27.30
CA TRP A 174 16.40 -7.24 -26.66
C TRP A 174 16.96 -7.78 -25.35
N GLY A 175 16.16 -8.51 -24.57
CA GLY A 175 16.47 -8.85 -23.19
C GLY A 175 16.45 -7.61 -22.28
N PRO A 176 15.81 -7.65 -21.11
CA PRO A 176 15.65 -6.48 -20.24
C PRO A 176 16.99 -5.87 -19.80
N ALA A 177 17.98 -6.70 -19.45
CA ALA A 177 19.29 -6.23 -18.98
C ALA A 177 20.04 -5.43 -20.06
N ARG A 178 20.06 -5.91 -21.31
CA ARG A 178 20.76 -5.24 -22.42
C ARG A 178 20.08 -3.93 -22.83
N ALA A 179 18.75 -3.91 -22.82
CA ALA A 179 17.97 -2.70 -23.12
C ALA A 179 18.24 -1.58 -22.09
N GLU A 180 18.36 -1.93 -20.81
CA GLU A 180 18.66 -0.97 -19.73
C GLU A 180 20.10 -0.44 -19.79
N GLU A 181 21.08 -1.30 -20.08
CA GLU A 181 22.51 -0.96 -20.09
C GLU A 181 22.95 -0.11 -21.30
N GLU A 182 22.45 -0.37 -22.51
CA GLU A 182 22.94 0.33 -23.72
C GLU A 182 22.18 1.62 -24.06
N HIS A 183 20.96 1.81 -23.55
CA HIS A 183 20.03 2.78 -24.15
C HIS A 183 19.33 3.73 -23.19
N GLY A 184 19.66 3.69 -21.89
CA GLY A 184 18.98 4.53 -20.88
C GLY A 184 17.48 4.27 -20.82
N VAL A 185 17.08 3.04 -21.16
CA VAL A 185 15.70 2.56 -21.08
C VAL A 185 15.44 2.09 -19.66
N SER A 186 14.21 2.22 -19.19
CA SER A 186 13.75 1.59 -17.96
C SER A 186 12.52 0.75 -18.26
N VAL A 187 12.56 -0.53 -17.89
CA VAL A 187 11.42 -1.43 -18.01
C VAL A 187 10.74 -1.53 -16.64
N TYR A 188 9.43 -1.34 -16.66
CA TYR A 188 8.59 -1.43 -15.47
C TYR A 188 7.63 -2.60 -15.61
N ASP A 189 7.51 -3.38 -14.56
CA ASP A 189 6.53 -4.46 -14.47
C ASP A 189 5.38 -4.06 -13.55
N LEU A 190 4.19 -4.48 -13.91
CA LEU A 190 3.01 -4.35 -13.09
C LEU A 190 3.19 -5.21 -11.83
N MET A 191 3.21 -4.54 -10.69
CA MET A 191 3.38 -5.15 -9.37
C MET A 191 2.06 -5.29 -8.63
N ALA A 192 1.17 -4.31 -8.77
CA ALA A 192 -0.14 -4.37 -8.13
C ALA A 192 -1.20 -3.59 -8.89
N THR A 193 -2.45 -4.05 -8.78
CA THR A 193 -3.65 -3.32 -9.19
C THR A 193 -4.60 -3.20 -8.01
N VAL A 194 -5.13 -2.01 -7.77
CA VAL A 194 -6.21 -1.76 -6.81
C VAL A 194 -7.45 -1.48 -7.61
N VAL A 195 -8.53 -2.20 -7.31
CA VAL A 195 -9.81 -2.09 -8.00
C VAL A 195 -10.91 -1.76 -7.01
N HIS A 196 -11.90 -1.00 -7.46
CA HIS A 196 -13.18 -0.83 -6.78
C HIS A 196 -14.16 -1.86 -7.31
N ILE A 197 -14.58 -2.76 -6.42
CA ILE A 197 -15.65 -3.71 -6.68
C ILE A 197 -16.97 -3.02 -6.41
N LEU A 198 -17.76 -2.79 -7.44
CA LEU A 198 -19.06 -2.11 -7.33
C LEU A 198 -20.08 -3.05 -6.71
N ASP A 199 -20.71 -2.60 -5.63
CA ASP A 199 -21.88 -3.23 -5.04
C ASP A 199 -22.94 -2.14 -4.80
N SER A 200 -24.09 -2.29 -5.44
CA SER A 200 -25.20 -1.34 -5.34
C SER A 200 -25.79 -1.25 -3.94
N ARG A 201 -25.60 -2.28 -3.10
CA ARG A 201 -26.14 -2.33 -1.73
C ARG A 201 -25.22 -1.67 -0.71
N THR A 202 -23.91 -1.91 -0.81
CA THR A 202 -22.93 -1.48 0.20
C THR A 202 -22.07 -0.29 -0.24
N GLY A 203 -22.16 0.13 -1.50
CA GLY A 203 -21.26 1.13 -2.09
C GLY A 203 -19.95 0.51 -2.62
N GLY A 204 -19.79 -0.80 -2.48
CA GLY A 204 -18.61 -1.53 -2.96
C GLY A 204 -17.45 -1.58 -1.98
N SER A 205 -16.39 -2.25 -2.39
CA SER A 205 -15.16 -2.44 -1.61
C SER A 205 -13.91 -2.29 -2.47
N LEU A 206 -12.77 -2.01 -1.85
CA LEU A 206 -11.48 -2.00 -2.55
C LEU A 206 -10.82 -3.36 -2.42
N VAL A 207 -10.35 -3.89 -3.54
CA VAL A 207 -9.62 -5.15 -3.62
C VAL A 207 -8.27 -4.89 -4.28
N ALA A 208 -7.22 -5.52 -3.77
CA ALA A 208 -5.88 -5.41 -4.33
C ALA A 208 -5.43 -6.75 -4.94
N HIS A 209 -4.92 -6.72 -6.17
CA HIS A 209 -4.15 -7.82 -6.74
C HIS A 209 -2.67 -7.45 -6.63
N ILE A 210 -1.87 -8.31 -6.01
CA ILE A 210 -0.45 -8.06 -5.78
C ILE A 210 0.36 -9.24 -6.30
N LYS A 211 1.36 -8.94 -7.12
CA LYS A 211 2.37 -9.90 -7.56
C LYS A 211 3.39 -10.10 -6.42
N VAL A 212 3.28 -11.20 -5.70
CA VAL A 212 4.21 -11.52 -4.60
C VAL A 212 5.48 -12.11 -5.18
N GLY A 213 6.62 -11.55 -4.77
CA GLY A 213 7.94 -11.95 -5.25
C GLY A 213 8.53 -13.15 -4.50
N GLU A 214 9.66 -13.65 -5.02
CA GLU A 214 10.34 -14.86 -4.54
C GLU A 214 10.70 -14.83 -3.05
N THR A 215 11.04 -13.67 -2.48
CA THR A 215 11.47 -13.56 -1.08
C THR A 215 10.47 -14.14 -0.09
N TYR A 216 9.17 -13.97 -0.32
CA TYR A 216 8.13 -14.53 0.54
C TYR A 216 8.03 -16.05 0.38
N HIS A 217 7.95 -16.51 -0.87
CA HIS A 217 7.82 -17.93 -1.20
C HIS A 217 9.04 -18.74 -0.78
N GLN A 218 10.23 -18.16 -0.87
CA GLN A 218 11.46 -18.76 -0.38
C GLN A 218 11.43 -18.92 1.15
N ARG A 219 10.91 -17.93 1.89
CA ARG A 219 10.80 -18.01 3.35
C ARG A 219 9.74 -19.00 3.83
N LYS A 220 8.60 -19.06 3.14
CA LYS A 220 7.45 -19.88 3.57
C LYS A 220 7.54 -21.32 3.08
N GLU A 221 7.91 -21.51 1.82
CA GLU A 221 7.80 -22.78 1.10
C GLU A 221 9.15 -23.27 0.55
N GLY A 222 10.22 -22.46 0.64
CA GLY A 222 11.54 -22.81 0.12
C GLY A 222 11.65 -22.77 -1.41
N VAL A 223 10.66 -22.21 -2.10
CA VAL A 223 10.58 -22.19 -3.57
C VAL A 223 10.84 -20.79 -4.12
N THR A 224 11.51 -20.74 -5.27
CA THR A 224 11.78 -19.50 -6.02
C THR A 224 10.75 -19.34 -7.13
N HIS A 225 9.55 -18.88 -6.78
CA HIS A 225 8.54 -18.49 -7.76
C HIS A 225 7.85 -17.18 -7.36
N GLN A 226 7.13 -16.59 -8.33
CA GLN A 226 6.31 -15.40 -8.15
C GLN A 226 4.86 -15.77 -8.41
N GLN A 227 3.93 -15.25 -7.61
CA GLN A 227 2.51 -15.58 -7.69
C GLN A 227 1.64 -14.34 -7.49
N TRP A 228 0.55 -14.23 -8.25
CA TRP A 228 -0.45 -13.19 -8.03
C TRP A 228 -1.43 -13.61 -6.95
N TYR A 229 -1.74 -12.69 -6.05
CA TYR A 229 -2.71 -12.86 -4.98
C TYR A 229 -3.74 -11.75 -4.99
N LEU A 230 -5.00 -12.12 -4.76
CA LEU A 230 -6.09 -11.22 -4.43
C LEU A 230 -6.11 -11.02 -2.91
N PHE A 231 -6.18 -9.76 -2.49
CA PHE A 231 -6.34 -9.32 -1.11
C PHE A 231 -7.66 -8.55 -0.99
N ASN A 232 -8.58 -9.11 -0.22
CA ASN A 232 -9.86 -8.49 0.15
C ASN A 232 -10.01 -8.57 1.67
N ASP A 233 -9.61 -7.50 2.36
CA ASP A 233 -9.45 -7.45 3.81
C ASP A 233 -8.58 -8.61 4.36
N PHE A 234 -9.21 -9.61 4.97
CA PHE A 234 -8.56 -10.79 5.54
C PHE A 234 -8.59 -12.02 4.60
N LEU A 235 -9.31 -11.93 3.47
CA LEU A 235 -9.31 -12.96 2.44
C LEU A 235 -8.10 -12.76 1.52
N ILE A 236 -7.26 -13.79 1.43
CA ILE A 236 -6.07 -13.82 0.57
C ILE A 236 -6.13 -15.09 -0.27
N GLU A 237 -6.25 -14.96 -1.59
CA GLU A 237 -6.40 -16.08 -2.52
C GLU A 237 -5.40 -15.95 -3.69
N PRO A 238 -4.73 -17.04 -4.11
CA PRO A 238 -3.92 -17.02 -5.32
C PRO A 238 -4.83 -16.92 -6.55
N ILE A 239 -4.43 -16.08 -7.52
CA ILE A 239 -5.18 -15.87 -8.77
C ILE A 239 -4.27 -16.00 -9.99
N ASP A 240 -4.86 -16.16 -11.18
CA ASP A 240 -4.10 -16.06 -12.42
C ASP A 240 -3.66 -14.61 -12.69
N LYS A 241 -2.54 -14.43 -13.41
CA LYS A 241 -2.03 -13.10 -13.76
C LYS A 241 -3.04 -12.27 -14.58
N HIS A 242 -3.84 -12.90 -15.45
CA HIS A 242 -4.80 -12.20 -16.32
C HIS A 242 -5.96 -11.65 -15.51
N GLU A 243 -6.38 -12.36 -14.44
CA GLU A 243 -7.41 -11.86 -13.53
C GLU A 243 -7.01 -10.53 -12.88
N ALA A 244 -5.71 -10.31 -12.60
CA ALA A 244 -5.22 -9.06 -12.03
C ALA A 244 -5.37 -7.83 -12.98
N VAL A 245 -5.50 -8.07 -14.29
CA VAL A 245 -5.59 -7.03 -15.34
C VAL A 245 -6.90 -7.05 -16.13
N GLN A 246 -7.77 -8.00 -15.84
CA GLN A 246 -9.10 -8.11 -16.42
C GLN A 246 -10.07 -7.20 -15.66
N PHE A 247 -10.57 -6.16 -16.33
CA PHE A 247 -11.46 -5.18 -15.72
C PHE A 247 -12.82 -5.15 -16.42
N ASP A 248 -13.80 -5.81 -15.82
CA ASP A 248 -15.19 -5.70 -16.25
C ASP A 248 -15.80 -4.44 -15.64
N MET A 249 -15.86 -3.37 -16.44
CA MET A 249 -16.35 -2.05 -16.02
C MET A 249 -17.76 -2.04 -15.41
N ASN A 250 -18.51 -3.14 -15.46
CA ASN A 250 -19.82 -3.25 -14.81
C ASN A 250 -19.71 -3.49 -13.28
N TRP A 251 -18.62 -4.10 -12.82
CA TRP A 251 -18.46 -4.46 -11.40
C TRP A 251 -17.03 -4.37 -10.87
N LYS A 252 -16.01 -4.32 -11.73
CA LYS A 252 -14.59 -4.26 -11.37
C LYS A 252 -13.92 -3.08 -12.07
N VAL A 253 -13.83 -1.96 -11.36
CA VAL A 253 -13.30 -0.70 -11.88
C VAL A 253 -11.86 -0.49 -11.40
N PRO A 254 -10.87 -0.26 -12.28
CA PRO A 254 -9.49 -0.02 -11.86
C PRO A 254 -9.37 1.35 -11.19
N ALA A 255 -8.70 1.38 -10.04
CA ALA A 255 -8.49 2.60 -9.26
C ALA A 255 -7.02 3.02 -9.29
N ILE A 256 -6.10 2.16 -8.85
CA ILE A 256 -4.67 2.49 -8.76
C ILE A 256 -3.83 1.36 -9.35
N LEU A 257 -2.78 1.70 -10.09
CA LEU A 257 -1.82 0.74 -10.64
C LEU A 257 -0.42 1.06 -10.13
N TYR A 258 0.33 0.00 -9.80
CA TYR A 258 1.71 0.09 -9.37
C TYR A 258 2.60 -0.60 -10.39
N TYR A 259 3.41 0.18 -11.07
CA TYR A 259 4.47 -0.30 -11.95
C TYR A 259 5.82 -0.09 -11.27
N VAL A 260 6.62 -1.16 -11.20
CA VAL A 260 7.91 -1.15 -10.50
C VAL A 260 9.02 -1.43 -11.50
N LYS A 261 10.09 -0.65 -11.43
CA LYS A 261 11.26 -0.86 -12.27
C LYS A 261 11.90 -2.22 -11.97
N ARG A 262 12.20 -3.03 -13.00
CA ARG A 262 12.66 -4.43 -12.84
C ARG A 262 13.90 -4.56 -11.95
N ASN A 263 14.84 -3.63 -12.03
CA ASN A 263 16.07 -3.62 -11.24
C ASN A 263 15.95 -2.94 -9.86
N LEU A 264 14.73 -2.66 -9.37
CA LEU A 264 14.52 -2.02 -8.07
C LEU A 264 15.26 -2.77 -6.95
N ASN A 265 15.07 -4.08 -6.87
CA ASN A 265 15.60 -4.88 -5.76
C ASN A 265 17.14 -4.92 -5.76
N SER A 266 17.77 -4.85 -6.94
CA SER A 266 19.24 -4.82 -7.07
C SER A 266 19.83 -3.46 -6.69
N LYS A 267 19.04 -2.38 -6.73
CA LYS A 267 19.47 -1.01 -6.45
C LYS A 267 19.47 -0.67 -4.95
N TYR A 268 18.65 -1.35 -4.16
CA TYR A 268 18.44 -1.05 -2.74
C TYR A 268 18.86 -2.19 -1.83
N ASN A 269 19.35 -1.85 -0.64
CA ASN A 269 19.61 -2.85 0.39
C ASN A 269 18.29 -3.31 1.01
N LEU A 270 17.88 -4.54 0.68
CA LEU A 270 16.65 -5.15 1.17
C LEU A 270 16.85 -5.98 2.46
N ASN A 271 18.04 -5.93 3.07
CA ASN A 271 18.31 -6.66 4.30
C ASN A 271 17.46 -6.11 5.45
N ILE A 272 16.57 -6.96 5.96
CA ILE A 272 15.75 -6.65 7.13
C ILE A 272 16.64 -6.77 8.36
N LYS A 273 16.79 -5.69 9.13
CA LYS A 273 17.44 -5.73 10.43
C LYS A 273 16.45 -6.26 11.47
N ASN A 274 16.74 -7.44 11.99
CA ASN A 274 15.99 -8.09 13.06
C ASN A 274 16.98 -8.95 13.88
N PRO A 275 17.12 -8.78 15.21
CA PRO A 275 16.41 -7.82 16.06
C PRO A 275 16.78 -6.37 15.77
N ILE A 276 15.93 -5.44 16.20
CA ILE A 276 16.31 -4.03 16.28
C ILE A 276 17.41 -3.84 17.34
N GLU A 277 18.06 -2.68 17.35
CA GLU A 277 19.18 -2.43 18.27
C GLU A 277 18.71 -2.36 19.73
N ALA A 278 19.45 -2.99 20.63
CA ALA A 278 19.21 -3.00 22.07
C ALA A 278 19.18 -1.61 22.72
N SER A 279 19.71 -0.60 22.03
CA SER A 279 19.70 0.81 22.44
C SER A 279 18.29 1.34 22.73
N VAL A 280 17.24 0.74 22.14
CA VAL A 280 15.84 1.11 22.41
C VAL A 280 15.40 0.88 23.86
N LEU A 281 16.05 -0.03 24.59
CA LEU A 281 15.76 -0.30 26.00
C LEU A 281 16.55 0.59 26.97
N LEU A 282 17.49 1.39 26.46
CA LEU A 282 18.24 2.33 27.29
C LEU A 282 17.31 3.46 27.76
N ALA A 283 17.63 4.03 28.93
CA ALA A 283 16.77 5.03 29.56
C ALA A 283 16.60 6.28 28.67
N GLU A 284 15.37 6.53 28.23
CA GLU A 284 14.98 7.75 27.53
C GLU A 284 14.45 8.80 28.52
N ALA A 285 14.69 10.07 28.20
CA ALA A 285 14.12 11.19 28.93
C ALA A 285 12.59 11.24 28.75
N SER A 286 11.86 11.44 29.84
CA SER A 286 10.41 11.66 29.79
C SER A 286 10.07 12.92 28.98
N LEU A 287 8.99 12.85 28.21
CA LEU A 287 8.41 13.98 27.47
C LEU A 287 7.77 15.03 28.39
N ALA A 288 7.49 14.68 29.65
CA ALA A 288 6.85 15.57 30.61
C ALA A 288 7.79 16.74 30.99
N ARG A 289 7.36 17.99 30.72
CA ARG A 289 8.19 19.19 30.93
C ARG A 289 8.31 19.64 32.39
N LYS A 290 7.44 19.15 33.28
CA LYS A 290 7.40 19.56 34.69
C LYS A 290 8.25 18.62 35.58
N GLN A 291 9.45 19.12 35.89
CA GLN A 291 10.31 18.83 37.05
C GLN A 291 11.47 17.83 36.97
N ARG A 292 12.53 18.27 37.66
CA ARG A 292 13.90 17.74 37.84
C ARG A 292 14.01 16.45 38.67
N LYS A 293 12.90 15.81 39.05
CA LYS A 293 12.86 14.51 39.74
C LYS A 293 11.56 13.80 39.37
N THR A 294 11.55 13.12 38.24
CA THR A 294 10.53 12.12 37.95
C THR A 294 10.61 11.04 39.03
N HIS A 295 9.47 10.66 39.63
CA HIS A 295 9.41 9.42 40.38
C HIS A 295 9.51 8.29 39.36
N THR A 296 10.73 7.85 39.08
CA THR A 296 10.95 6.65 38.25
C THR A 296 10.43 5.47 39.05
N THR A 297 9.27 4.98 38.65
CA THR A 297 8.61 3.78 39.17
C THR A 297 9.31 2.50 38.72
N PHE A 298 10.32 2.60 37.85
CA PHE A 298 11.05 1.49 37.26
C PHE A 298 12.57 1.69 37.34
N ILE A 299 13.30 0.57 37.22
CA ILE A 299 14.76 0.53 37.14
C ILE A 299 15.14 0.13 35.71
N PRO A 300 15.69 1.05 34.89
CA PRO A 300 16.10 0.76 33.51
C PRO A 300 17.08 -0.41 33.46
N LEU A 301 17.08 -1.14 32.34
CA LEU A 301 18.00 -2.25 32.15
C LEU A 301 19.45 -1.75 32.02
N MET A 302 20.36 -2.43 32.72
CA MET A 302 21.80 -2.33 32.46
C MET A 302 22.22 -3.29 31.34
N LEU A 303 23.35 -2.99 30.68
CA LEU A 303 23.84 -3.78 29.55
C LEU A 303 24.11 -5.26 29.90
N ASN A 304 24.46 -5.53 31.16
CA ASN A 304 24.73 -6.88 31.67
C ASN A 304 23.46 -7.67 32.05
N GLU A 305 22.30 -7.02 32.12
CA GLU A 305 21.00 -7.66 32.40
C GLU A 305 20.04 -7.60 31.20
N MET A 306 20.58 -7.43 29.99
CA MET A 306 19.78 -7.42 28.77
C MET A 306 19.06 -8.77 28.58
N PRO A 307 17.75 -8.77 28.31
CA PRO A 307 16.97 -10.00 28.13
C PRO A 307 17.56 -10.93 27.08
N GLN A 308 17.46 -12.23 27.36
CA GLN A 308 17.91 -13.32 26.49
C GLN A 308 16.71 -14.14 25.99
N VAL A 309 16.96 -15.00 25.01
CA VAL A 309 15.95 -15.93 24.48
C VAL A 309 15.39 -16.79 25.63
N GLY A 310 14.06 -16.84 25.75
CA GLY A 310 13.37 -17.67 26.75
C GLY A 310 13.20 -17.02 28.13
N ASP A 311 13.81 -15.85 28.37
CA ASP A 311 13.63 -15.11 29.61
C ASP A 311 12.16 -14.72 29.85
N LEU A 312 11.71 -14.73 31.11
CA LEU A 312 10.35 -14.34 31.47
C LEU A 312 10.23 -12.81 31.62
N VAL A 313 9.20 -12.24 31.03
CA VAL A 313 8.86 -10.82 31.17
C VAL A 313 7.38 -10.72 31.53
N GLY A 314 7.09 -10.21 32.73
CA GLY A 314 5.71 -9.89 33.08
C GLY A 314 5.26 -8.66 32.30
N LEU A 315 4.11 -8.72 31.63
CA LEU A 315 3.54 -7.60 30.86
C LEU A 315 2.11 -7.34 31.31
N ASP A 316 1.80 -6.06 31.46
CA ASP A 316 0.46 -5.56 31.72
C ASP A 316 0.28 -4.20 31.03
N ALA A 317 -0.91 -3.96 30.49
CA ALA A 317 -1.21 -2.75 29.73
C ALA A 317 -2.58 -2.18 30.10
N GLU A 318 -2.62 -0.86 30.24
CA GLU A 318 -3.82 -0.12 30.60
C GLU A 318 -4.31 0.73 29.43
N PHE A 319 -5.62 0.82 29.28
CA PHE A 319 -6.27 1.46 28.12
C PHE A 319 -7.24 2.56 28.54
N VAL A 320 -7.47 3.48 27.61
CA VAL A 320 -8.49 4.52 27.69
C VAL A 320 -9.37 4.50 26.44
N THR A 321 -10.61 4.94 26.57
CA THR A 321 -11.58 4.98 25.48
C THR A 321 -11.54 6.34 24.77
N LEU A 322 -11.25 6.33 23.48
CA LEU A 322 -11.28 7.51 22.62
C LEU A 322 -12.66 7.75 22.01
N ASN A 323 -13.41 6.67 21.77
CA ASN A 323 -14.79 6.72 21.26
C ASN A 323 -15.60 5.58 21.87
N GLU A 324 -16.82 5.88 22.31
CA GLU A 324 -17.79 4.88 22.76
C GLU A 324 -18.39 4.10 21.58
N GLU A 325 -18.89 2.89 21.86
CA GLU A 325 -19.62 2.10 20.88
C GLU A 325 -20.99 2.74 20.62
N GLU A 326 -21.27 3.10 19.37
CA GLU A 326 -22.61 3.48 18.93
C GLU A 326 -23.26 2.27 18.27
N ALA A 327 -24.44 1.87 18.72
CA ALA A 327 -25.18 0.76 18.14
C ALA A 327 -26.65 1.10 17.94
N GLU A 328 -27.18 0.68 16.81
CA GLU A 328 -28.59 0.72 16.50
C GLU A 328 -29.27 -0.52 17.08
N LEU A 329 -30.36 -0.33 17.81
CA LEU A 329 -31.23 -1.43 18.21
C LEU A 329 -32.40 -1.48 17.21
N ARG A 330 -32.46 -2.55 16.42
CA ARG A 330 -33.56 -2.76 15.46
C ARG A 330 -34.80 -3.27 16.19
N SER A 331 -35.97 -3.08 15.57
CA SER A 331 -37.26 -3.51 16.11
C SER A 331 -37.41 -5.02 16.27
N ASP A 332 -36.55 -5.81 15.59
CA ASP A 332 -36.44 -7.26 15.74
C ASP A 332 -35.56 -7.70 16.94
N GLY A 333 -35.05 -6.75 17.72
CA GLY A 333 -34.16 -6.99 18.86
C GLY A 333 -32.69 -7.20 18.47
N THR A 334 -32.34 -7.10 17.19
CA THR A 334 -30.95 -7.20 16.75
C THR A 334 -30.19 -5.89 17.02
N LYS A 335 -29.03 -5.99 17.67
CA LYS A 335 -28.10 -4.87 17.89
C LYS A 335 -27.12 -4.82 16.72
N SER A 336 -27.13 -3.72 15.97
CA SER A 336 -26.20 -3.46 14.87
C SER A 336 -25.23 -2.35 15.28
N THR A 337 -23.96 -2.67 15.47
CA THR A 337 -22.93 -1.67 15.78
C THR A 337 -22.77 -0.71 14.59
N ILE A 338 -23.03 0.57 14.82
CA ILE A 338 -22.84 1.66 13.85
C ILE A 338 -21.38 2.11 13.88
N LYS A 339 -20.85 2.32 15.09
CA LYS A 339 -19.47 2.73 15.33
C LYS A 339 -18.87 1.86 16.42
N PRO A 340 -17.80 1.10 16.15
CA PRO A 340 -17.15 0.31 17.19
C PRO A 340 -16.46 1.23 18.21
N SER A 341 -16.37 0.76 19.45
CA SER A 341 -15.55 1.45 20.47
C SER A 341 -14.09 1.44 20.05
N GLN A 342 -13.43 2.58 20.22
CA GLN A 342 -12.01 2.75 19.95
C GLN A 342 -11.26 2.94 21.26
N MET A 343 -10.37 1.99 21.56
CA MET A 343 -9.48 2.04 22.71
C MET A 343 -8.09 2.49 22.26
N SER A 344 -7.37 3.17 23.15
CA SER A 344 -5.97 3.52 22.99
C SER A 344 -5.17 3.11 24.22
N VAL A 345 -3.92 2.73 24.00
CA VAL A 345 -3.00 2.37 25.08
C VAL A 345 -2.60 3.61 25.85
N ALA A 346 -2.74 3.56 27.17
CA ALA A 346 -2.42 4.66 28.07
C ALA A 346 -1.18 4.40 28.91
N ARG A 347 -0.93 3.14 29.31
CA ARG A 347 0.26 2.75 30.06
C ARG A 347 0.66 1.33 29.72
N ILE A 348 1.96 1.06 29.60
CA ILE A 348 2.51 -0.28 29.43
C ILE A 348 3.57 -0.48 30.50
N THR A 349 3.47 -1.59 31.24
CA THR A 349 4.45 -1.98 32.25
C THR A 349 5.07 -3.32 31.85
N CYS A 350 6.40 -3.42 31.94
CA CYS A 350 7.12 -4.69 31.86
C CYS A 350 8.00 -4.88 33.10
N VAL A 351 7.86 -6.04 33.73
CA VAL A 351 8.61 -6.45 34.92
C VAL A 351 9.54 -7.62 34.62
N ARG A 352 10.69 -7.68 35.31
CA ARG A 352 11.61 -8.81 35.23
C ARG A 352 10.92 -10.04 35.82
N GLY A 353 10.86 -11.15 35.09
CA GLY A 353 10.24 -12.39 35.57
C GLY A 353 11.19 -13.31 36.35
N GLN A 354 12.47 -12.95 36.46
CA GLN A 354 13.50 -13.74 37.12
C GLN A 354 14.70 -12.88 37.52
N GLY A 355 15.62 -13.47 38.29
CA GLY A 355 16.88 -12.86 38.71
C GLY A 355 16.75 -12.04 39.99
N PRO A 356 17.80 -11.29 40.38
CA PRO A 356 17.83 -10.58 41.66
C PRO A 356 16.80 -9.45 41.76
N ASN A 357 16.34 -8.94 40.62
CA ASN A 357 15.35 -7.86 40.51
C ASN A 357 13.99 -8.39 40.02
N GLU A 358 13.69 -9.67 40.26
CA GLU A 358 12.39 -10.26 39.92
C GLU A 358 11.23 -9.42 40.48
N GLY A 359 10.20 -9.22 39.65
CA GLY A 359 9.04 -8.38 39.96
C GLY A 359 9.29 -6.87 39.84
N ILE A 360 10.53 -6.43 39.62
CA ILE A 360 10.85 -5.00 39.49
C ILE A 360 10.66 -4.56 38.02
N PRO A 361 9.86 -3.49 37.78
CA PRO A 361 9.66 -2.96 36.44
C PRO A 361 10.95 -2.40 35.84
N PHE A 362 11.11 -2.63 34.53
CA PHE A 362 12.13 -2.00 33.70
C PHE A 362 11.54 -1.17 32.55
N ILE A 363 10.25 -1.35 32.27
CA ILE A 363 9.42 -0.45 31.45
C ILE A 363 8.22 -0.10 32.32
N ASP A 364 7.94 1.19 32.45
CA ASP A 364 6.71 1.71 33.03
C ASP A 364 6.36 3.02 32.32
N ASP A 365 5.90 2.86 31.09
CA ASP A 365 5.75 3.93 30.11
C ASP A 365 4.29 4.39 30.06
N TYR A 366 4.03 5.66 30.38
CA TYR A 366 2.76 6.31 30.05
C TYR A 366 2.81 6.84 28.61
N ILE A 367 1.75 6.62 27.84
CA ILE A 367 1.71 6.95 26.41
C ILE A 367 1.05 8.33 26.22
N SER A 368 1.83 9.28 25.71
CA SER A 368 1.28 10.60 25.40
C SER A 368 0.31 10.55 24.25
N THR A 369 -0.85 11.18 24.41
CA THR A 369 -1.84 11.37 23.35
C THR A 369 -2.29 12.83 23.30
N GLN A 370 -2.57 13.30 22.08
CA GLN A 370 -3.24 14.59 21.83
C GLN A 370 -4.73 14.41 21.53
N GLU A 371 -5.17 13.15 21.35
CA GLU A 371 -6.56 12.82 21.09
C GLU A 371 -7.39 12.97 22.37
N GLN A 372 -8.63 13.41 22.21
CA GLN A 372 -9.53 13.58 23.34
C GLN A 372 -9.93 12.20 23.88
N VAL A 373 -9.58 11.95 25.14
CA VAL A 373 -10.06 10.78 25.87
C VAL A 373 -11.49 11.05 26.35
N VAL A 374 -12.41 10.16 25.96
CA VAL A 374 -13.83 10.22 26.36
C VAL A 374 -14.00 9.60 27.74
N ASP A 375 -13.42 8.42 27.96
CA ASP A 375 -13.43 7.75 29.25
C ASP A 375 -12.04 7.20 29.58
N TYR A 376 -11.53 7.58 30.76
CA TYR A 376 -10.25 7.12 31.26
C TYR A 376 -10.31 5.72 31.88
N LEU A 377 -11.52 5.21 32.15
CA LEU A 377 -11.75 3.94 32.83
C LEU A 377 -11.00 3.87 34.16
N THR A 378 -10.86 4.99 34.89
CA THR A 378 -9.94 5.15 36.04
C THR A 378 -10.08 4.07 37.11
N GLN A 379 -11.29 3.54 37.32
CA GLN A 379 -11.53 2.45 38.27
C GLN A 379 -10.83 1.15 37.88
N TYR A 380 -10.66 0.90 36.58
CA TYR A 380 -10.00 -0.27 36.03
C TYR A 380 -8.54 0.04 35.67
N SER A 381 -8.28 1.17 35.02
CA SER A 381 -6.97 1.53 34.45
C SER A 381 -6.01 2.25 35.41
N GLY A 382 -6.56 2.87 36.46
CA GLY A 382 -5.82 3.77 37.34
C GLY A 382 -5.34 5.09 36.68
N ILE A 383 -5.63 5.32 35.39
CA ILE A 383 -5.22 6.52 34.65
C ILE A 383 -6.11 7.69 35.01
N LYS A 384 -5.49 8.85 35.29
CA LYS A 384 -6.20 10.08 35.65
C LYS A 384 -6.08 11.14 34.55
N PRO A 385 -7.06 12.07 34.47
CA PRO A 385 -6.95 13.23 33.61
C PRO A 385 -5.63 13.99 33.85
N GLY A 386 -4.88 14.24 32.78
CA GLY A 386 -3.58 14.88 32.80
C GLY A 386 -2.37 13.94 32.87
N ASP A 387 -2.55 12.65 33.17
CA ASP A 387 -1.44 11.68 33.18
C ASP A 387 -0.82 11.49 31.77
N LEU A 388 -1.61 11.68 30.71
CA LEU A 388 -1.20 11.48 29.32
C LEU A 388 -0.77 12.78 28.60
N ASP A 389 -0.85 13.93 29.28
CA ASP A 389 -0.52 15.25 28.70
C ASP A 389 0.94 15.65 29.03
N ALA A 390 1.75 15.84 27.98
CA ALA A 390 3.16 16.21 28.11
C ALA A 390 3.43 17.54 28.84
N LYS A 391 2.44 18.45 28.93
CA LYS A 391 2.59 19.74 29.61
C LYS A 391 2.41 19.64 31.12
N ILE A 392 1.56 18.73 31.59
CA ILE A 392 1.12 18.70 32.99
C ILE A 392 1.36 17.37 33.70
N SER A 393 1.62 16.29 32.97
CA SER A 393 1.82 14.96 33.55
C SER A 393 2.98 14.94 34.55
N SER A 394 2.78 14.15 35.60
CA SER A 394 3.79 13.84 36.62
C SER A 394 4.45 12.48 36.41
N LYS A 395 4.04 11.75 35.37
CA LYS A 395 4.46 10.38 35.07
C LYS A 395 5.66 10.36 34.12
N HIS A 396 6.29 9.19 33.98
CA HIS A 396 7.24 8.99 32.88
C HIS A 396 6.44 8.82 31.59
N LEU A 397 6.50 9.85 30.75
CA LEU A 397 5.68 9.95 29.54
C LEU A 397 6.56 9.74 28.32
N THR A 398 6.12 8.89 27.41
CA THR A 398 6.80 8.60 26.13
C THR A 398 5.78 8.55 24.99
N THR A 399 6.24 8.17 23.80
CA THR A 399 5.38 7.92 22.63
C THR A 399 5.09 6.45 22.48
N LEU A 400 3.92 6.12 21.92
CA LEU A 400 3.57 4.73 21.56
C LEU A 400 4.66 4.09 20.69
N LYS A 401 5.24 4.86 19.75
CA LYS A 401 6.31 4.38 18.87
C LYS A 401 7.56 3.94 19.63
N SER A 402 8.00 4.68 20.65
CA SER A 402 9.17 4.30 21.46
C SER A 402 8.91 3.00 22.23
N THR A 403 7.78 2.92 22.95
CA THR A 403 7.41 1.70 23.68
C THR A 403 7.18 0.51 22.76
N TYR A 404 6.60 0.72 21.58
CA TYR A 404 6.43 -0.32 20.56
C TYR A 404 7.76 -0.89 20.10
N LEU A 405 8.80 -0.06 19.93
CA LEU A 405 10.14 -0.54 19.62
C LEU A 405 10.71 -1.38 20.77
N LYS A 406 10.55 -0.95 22.02
CA LYS A 406 10.98 -1.75 23.20
C LYS A 406 10.32 -3.13 23.22
N LEU A 407 9.00 -3.19 23.06
CA LEU A 407 8.27 -4.46 23.00
C LEU A 407 8.68 -5.29 21.77
N ARG A 408 8.89 -4.64 20.62
CA ARG A 408 9.33 -5.31 19.40
C ARG A 408 10.71 -5.96 19.58
N PHE A 409 11.65 -5.26 20.21
CA PHE A 409 12.94 -5.83 20.56
C PHE A 409 12.79 -7.08 21.44
N LEU A 410 11.97 -7.01 22.48
CA LEU A 410 11.72 -8.16 23.37
C LEU A 410 11.15 -9.36 22.62
N ILE A 411 10.17 -9.12 21.72
CA ILE A 411 9.61 -10.16 20.84
C ILE A 411 10.69 -10.77 19.96
N ASP A 412 11.46 -9.93 19.26
CA ASP A 412 12.49 -10.36 18.31
C ASP A 412 13.63 -11.15 19.01
N ILE A 413 13.95 -10.82 20.27
CA ILE A 413 14.92 -11.57 21.10
C ILE A 413 14.38 -12.93 21.53
N GLY A 414 13.07 -13.15 21.56
CA GLY A 414 12.51 -14.45 21.93
C GLY A 414 12.15 -14.58 23.42
N VAL A 415 11.89 -13.49 24.15
CA VAL A 415 11.41 -13.57 25.55
C VAL A 415 10.02 -14.21 25.63
N LYS A 416 9.63 -14.68 26.82
CA LYS A 416 8.29 -15.21 27.11
C LYS A 416 7.52 -14.21 27.95
N PHE A 417 6.44 -13.66 27.38
CA PHE A 417 5.55 -12.74 28.06
C PHE A 417 4.59 -13.50 28.99
N VAL A 418 4.50 -13.08 30.24
CA VAL A 418 3.60 -13.61 31.27
C VAL A 418 2.63 -12.52 31.69
N GLY A 419 1.33 -12.82 31.78
CA GLY A 419 0.31 -11.85 32.16
C GLY A 419 -1.09 -12.45 32.07
N HIS A 420 -2.11 -11.65 32.33
CA HIS A 420 -3.51 -12.07 32.28
C HIS A 420 -4.27 -11.29 31.21
N GLY A 421 -4.91 -11.99 30.27
CA GLY A 421 -5.64 -11.38 29.17
C GLY A 421 -4.74 -10.82 28.07
N LEU A 422 -3.51 -11.31 27.94
CA LEU A 422 -2.48 -10.77 27.04
C LEU A 422 -2.92 -10.71 25.58
N GLN A 423 -3.80 -11.61 25.12
CA GLN A 423 -4.34 -11.57 23.76
C GLN A 423 -5.09 -10.27 23.47
N LYS A 424 -5.85 -9.76 24.45
CA LYS A 424 -6.56 -8.47 24.33
C LYS A 424 -5.55 -7.34 24.30
N ASP A 425 -4.54 -7.40 25.15
CA ASP A 425 -3.53 -6.35 25.26
C ASP A 425 -2.74 -6.20 23.97
N PHE A 426 -2.20 -7.30 23.44
CA PHE A 426 -1.47 -7.28 22.18
C PHE A 426 -2.32 -6.80 21.00
N ARG A 427 -3.62 -7.13 21.01
CA ARG A 427 -4.57 -6.61 20.01
C ARG A 427 -4.73 -5.10 20.09
N VAL A 428 -4.87 -4.52 21.29
CA VAL A 428 -5.04 -3.06 21.46
C VAL A 428 -3.71 -2.32 21.23
N ILE A 429 -2.58 -2.90 21.63
CA ILE A 429 -1.23 -2.36 21.34
C ILE A 429 -0.89 -2.46 19.84
N ASN A 430 -1.61 -3.30 19.09
CA ASN A 430 -1.37 -3.61 17.68
C ASN A 430 -0.01 -4.32 17.45
N LEU A 431 0.28 -5.30 18.30
CA LEU A 431 1.45 -6.18 18.21
C LEU A 431 1.00 -7.63 17.98
N MET A 432 1.68 -8.33 17.08
CA MET A 432 1.52 -9.76 16.91
C MET A 432 2.70 -10.46 17.59
N VAL A 433 2.40 -11.27 18.59
CA VAL A 433 3.38 -12.05 19.36
C VAL A 433 3.21 -13.53 19.02
N PRO A 434 4.29 -14.26 18.67
CA PRO A 434 4.26 -15.71 18.50
C PRO A 434 3.62 -16.42 19.68
N LYS A 435 2.75 -17.41 19.40
CA LYS A 435 1.97 -18.10 20.45
C LYS A 435 2.84 -18.77 21.51
N ASP A 436 4.02 -19.27 21.12
CA ASP A 436 4.95 -19.91 22.04
C ASP A 436 5.59 -18.90 23.00
N GLN A 437 5.57 -17.60 22.69
CA GLN A 437 6.06 -16.52 23.55
C GLN A 437 5.01 -15.96 24.50
N VAL A 438 3.76 -16.46 24.48
CA VAL A 438 2.67 -15.95 25.32
C VAL A 438 2.29 -16.99 26.37
N LEU A 439 2.47 -16.61 27.63
CA LEU A 439 2.08 -17.37 28.83
C LEU A 439 0.93 -16.61 29.52
N ASP A 440 -0.28 -16.80 29.01
CA ASP A 440 -1.50 -16.15 29.49
C ASP A 440 -2.13 -16.97 30.63
N THR A 441 -2.33 -16.34 31.80
CA THR A 441 -2.81 -17.01 33.04
C THR A 441 -4.31 -17.02 33.21
#